data_AF-A0A4D6MN00-F1
#
_entry.id   AF-A0A4D6MN00-F1
#
_cell.length_a   1.000
_cell.length_b   1.000
_cell.length_c   1.000
_cell.angle_alpha   90.00
_cell.angle_beta   90.00
_cell.angle_gamma   90.00
#
_symmetry.space_group_name_H-M   'P 1'
#
loop_
_entity.id
_entity.type
_entity.pdbx_description
1 polymer ?
#
loop_
_entity_poly.entity_id
_entity_poly.type
_entity_poly.pdbx_seq_one_letter_code
_entity_poly.pdbx_strand_id
1 'polypeptide(L)'
;MAYCLQHMHQLDPPMALIKLNSQTVYLTDDYAAKLSDLSFSYDITSSETKAIDMPKASLESNVYSFGVLLFEMVTGRLPYSVEQRNSLENWASHYLQGDQPLKNMVDPILESYQEDQLEQVAALIKSCVHQDPKQRPTIKDVSERLREITKITPESAVPKLSPLWWAELEIASTEMC
;
A
#
# COMPACT_ATOMS: atom_id res chain seq x y z
N MET A 1 2.98 -3.65 -4.43
CA MET A 1 1.74 -3.43 -3.65
C MET A 1 0.50 -3.22 -4.51
N ALA A 2 0.41 -2.16 -5.32
CA ALA A 2 -0.81 -1.87 -6.11
C ALA A 2 -1.28 -3.05 -6.96
N TYR A 3 -0.37 -3.70 -7.69
CA TYR A 3 -0.68 -4.90 -8.49
C TYR A 3 -1.17 -6.10 -7.66
N CYS A 4 -0.63 -6.27 -6.45
CA CYS A 4 -1.07 -7.33 -5.53
C CYS A 4 -2.50 -7.05 -5.05
N LEU A 5 -2.79 -5.83 -4.58
CA LEU A 5 -4.14 -5.43 -4.19
C LEU A 5 -5.13 -5.51 -5.35
N GLN A 6 -4.72 -5.11 -6.56
CA GLN A 6 -5.52 -5.26 -7.77
C GLN A 6 -5.89 -6.71 -8.03
N HIS A 7 -4.91 -7.62 -7.99
CA HIS A 7 -5.17 -9.04 -8.17
C HIS A 7 -6.20 -9.55 -7.14
N MET A 8 -6.04 -9.18 -5.87
CA MET A 8 -6.93 -9.59 -4.78
C MET A 8 -8.37 -9.07 -4.94
N HIS A 9 -8.54 -7.81 -5.38
CA HIS A 9 -9.86 -7.21 -5.61
C HIS A 9 -10.58 -7.80 -6.82
N GLN A 10 -9.85 -8.46 -7.73
CA GLN A 10 -10.41 -9.09 -8.94
C GLN A 10 -10.79 -10.57 -8.76
N LEU A 11 -10.55 -11.13 -7.56
CA LEU A 11 -10.95 -12.51 -7.24
C LEU A 11 -12.47 -12.63 -7.12
N ASP A 12 -12.97 -13.86 -7.16
CA ASP A 12 -14.38 -14.19 -6.99
C ASP A 12 -14.55 -15.16 -5.80
N PRO A 13 -15.01 -14.70 -4.61
CA PRO A 13 -15.39 -13.32 -4.31
C PRO A 13 -14.18 -12.37 -4.12
N PRO A 14 -14.35 -11.04 -4.31
CA PRO A 14 -13.29 -10.05 -4.10
C PRO A 14 -12.75 -10.06 -2.68
N MET A 15 -11.43 -9.97 -2.53
CA MET A 15 -10.79 -9.97 -1.21
C MET A 15 -10.25 -8.59 -0.81
N ALA A 16 -10.67 -8.14 0.38
CA ALA A 16 -10.12 -6.96 1.05
C ALA A 16 -9.20 -7.35 2.22
N LEU A 17 -8.19 -6.51 2.49
CA LEU A 17 -7.29 -6.71 3.62
C LEU A 17 -7.89 -6.01 4.83
N ILE A 18 -7.92 -6.70 5.97
CA ILE A 18 -8.29 -6.09 7.25
C ILE A 18 -7.26 -5.06 7.67
N LYS A 19 -5.98 -5.32 7.37
CA LYS A 19 -4.86 -4.47 7.77
C LYS A 19 -3.96 -4.19 6.57
N LEU A 20 -3.88 -2.92 6.20
CA LEU A 20 -2.94 -2.42 5.20
C LEU A 20 -2.24 -1.18 5.76
N ASN A 21 -1.01 -1.35 6.23
CA ASN A 21 -0.15 -0.26 6.75
C ASN A 21 1.33 -0.63 6.60
N SER A 22 2.24 0.28 6.96
CA SER A 22 3.67 0.08 6.73
C SER A 22 4.28 -1.08 7.52
N GLN A 23 3.63 -1.54 8.60
CA GLN A 23 4.07 -2.73 9.35
C GLN A 23 3.74 -4.05 8.64
N THR A 24 2.80 -4.02 7.68
CA THR A 24 2.37 -5.21 6.91
C THR A 24 3.10 -5.34 5.57
N VAL A 25 3.95 -4.36 5.23
CA VAL A 25 4.71 -4.29 3.98
C VAL A 25 6.17 -4.62 4.26
N TYR A 26 6.66 -5.69 3.63
CA TYR A 26 8.04 -6.13 3.69
C TYR A 26 8.69 -5.90 2.35
N LEU A 27 9.99 -5.62 2.34
CA LEU A 27 10.77 -5.49 1.12
C LEU A 27 11.71 -6.67 1.01
N THR A 28 11.86 -7.21 -0.20
CA THR A 28 12.95 -8.12 -0.54
C THR A 28 14.24 -7.34 -0.79
N ASP A 29 15.35 -8.05 -0.95
CA ASP A 29 16.67 -7.45 -1.21
C ASP A 29 16.72 -6.65 -2.53
N ASP A 30 15.84 -6.98 -3.48
CA ASP A 30 15.64 -6.24 -4.73
C ASP A 30 14.53 -5.17 -4.64
N TYR A 31 14.14 -4.80 -3.41
CA TYR A 31 13.13 -3.78 -3.09
C TYR A 31 11.71 -4.08 -3.56
N ALA A 32 11.41 -5.34 -3.94
CA ALA A 32 10.05 -5.72 -4.26
C ALA A 32 9.20 -5.85 -2.98
N ALA A 33 8.04 -5.21 -2.99
CA ALA A 33 7.16 -5.16 -1.83
C ALA A 33 6.26 -6.41 -1.72
N LYS A 34 6.33 -7.08 -0.57
CA LYS A 34 5.52 -8.23 -0.15
C LYS A 34 4.58 -7.85 1.00
N LEU A 35 3.35 -8.35 0.97
CA LEU A 35 2.37 -8.17 2.05
C LEU A 35 2.36 -9.45 2.91
N SER A 36 2.56 -9.33 4.22
CA SER A 36 2.75 -10.48 5.11
C SER A 36 1.54 -10.83 5.99
N ASP A 37 0.62 -9.89 6.21
CA ASP A 37 -0.56 -10.07 7.07
C ASP A 37 -1.84 -10.05 6.23
N LEU A 38 -2.09 -11.18 5.57
CA LEU A 38 -3.31 -11.40 4.79
C LEU A 38 -4.48 -11.80 5.70
N SER A 39 -4.71 -11.03 6.77
CA SER A 39 -5.94 -11.14 7.55
C SER A 39 -7.11 -10.68 6.67
N PHE A 40 -7.91 -11.63 6.21
CA PHE A 40 -9.05 -11.39 5.30
C PHE A 40 -10.35 -11.28 6.08
N SER A 41 -11.22 -10.36 5.68
CA SER A 41 -12.61 -10.43 6.11
C SER A 41 -13.31 -11.51 5.27
N TYR A 42 -13.50 -12.69 5.85
CA TYR A 42 -14.46 -13.64 5.29
C TYR A 42 -15.87 -13.11 5.56
N ASP A 43 -16.74 -13.13 4.56
CA ASP A 43 -18.19 -13.18 4.80
C ASP A 43 -18.50 -14.64 5.16
N ILE A 44 -18.44 -15.01 6.46
CA ILE A 44 -19.06 -16.26 6.90
C ILE A 44 -20.56 -16.06 6.81
N THR A 45 -21.14 -16.53 5.71
CA THR A 45 -22.55 -16.91 5.65
C THR A 45 -22.69 -18.30 6.29
N SER A 46 -22.90 -18.36 7.61
CA SER A 46 -23.81 -19.33 8.26
C SER A 46 -23.57 -19.41 9.77
N SER A 47 -24.66 -19.20 10.52
CA SER A 47 -24.93 -19.74 11.85
C SER A 47 -24.21 -19.11 13.05
N GLU A 48 -24.97 -18.25 13.72
CA GLU A 48 -25.04 -18.12 15.19
C GLU A 48 -23.75 -18.39 15.98
N THR A 49 -22.83 -17.45 15.96
CA THR A 49 -21.94 -17.21 17.09
C THR A 49 -21.65 -15.72 17.18
N LYS A 50 -21.77 -15.18 18.39
CA LYS A 50 -21.69 -13.74 18.71
C LYS A 50 -20.53 -13.10 17.97
N ALA A 51 -20.85 -12.11 17.13
CA ALA A 51 -19.89 -11.29 16.42
C ALA A 51 -18.86 -10.71 17.42
N ILE A 52 -17.67 -11.29 17.42
CA ILE A 52 -16.48 -10.53 17.76
C ILE A 52 -16.45 -9.41 16.73
N ASP A 53 -16.34 -8.18 17.19
CA ASP A 53 -16.36 -6.93 16.41
C ASP A 53 -15.15 -6.92 15.43
N MET A 54 -15.21 -7.77 14.41
CA MET A 54 -14.13 -7.99 13.45
C MET A 54 -14.13 -6.79 12.50
N PRO A 55 -13.00 -6.08 12.33
CA PRO A 55 -12.97 -4.88 11.51
C PRO A 55 -13.43 -5.21 10.09
N LYS A 56 -14.53 -4.59 9.66
CA LYS A 56 -15.07 -4.79 8.31
C LYS A 56 -14.12 -4.16 7.29
N ALA A 57 -13.34 -4.98 6.59
CA ALA A 57 -12.54 -4.55 5.47
C ALA A 57 -13.44 -4.28 4.24
N SER A 58 -13.06 -3.31 3.41
CA SER A 58 -13.70 -3.07 2.11
C SER A 58 -12.66 -2.73 1.06
N LEU A 59 -13.02 -2.84 -0.21
CA LEU A 59 -12.13 -2.51 -1.33
C LEU A 59 -11.74 -1.02 -1.28
N GLU A 60 -12.68 -0.16 -0.92
CA GLU A 60 -12.49 1.29 -0.79
C GLU A 60 -11.64 1.67 0.43
N SER A 61 -11.74 0.90 1.53
CA SER A 61 -10.86 1.05 2.69
C SER A 61 -9.41 0.70 2.34
N ASN A 62 -9.22 -0.37 1.58
CA ASN A 62 -7.92 -0.74 1.02
C ASN A 62 -7.32 0.37 0.14
N VAL A 63 -8.14 0.99 -0.72
CA VAL A 63 -7.69 2.12 -1.57
C VAL A 63 -7.27 3.32 -0.71
N TYR A 64 -8.03 3.64 0.34
CA TYR A 64 -7.67 4.70 1.28
C TYR A 64 -6.32 4.42 1.96
N SER A 65 -6.18 3.24 2.56
CA SER A 65 -4.95 2.83 3.24
C SER A 65 -3.75 2.80 2.29
N PHE A 66 -3.95 2.38 1.04
CA PHE A 66 -2.93 2.47 0.00
C PHE A 66 -2.53 3.91 -0.34
N GLY A 67 -3.50 4.84 -0.41
CA GLY A 67 -3.22 6.27 -0.61
C GLY A 67 -2.40 6.86 0.54
N VAL A 68 -2.70 6.47 1.79
CA VAL A 68 -1.91 6.86 2.96
C VAL A 68 -0.49 6.30 2.90
N LEU A 69 -0.32 5.04 2.48
CA LEU A 69 1.00 4.44 2.27
C LEU A 69 1.82 5.15 1.18
N LEU A 70 1.19 5.51 0.05
CA LEU A 70 1.84 6.31 -0.98
C LEU A 70 2.32 7.65 -0.44
N PHE A 71 1.50 8.29 0.37
CA PHE A 71 1.87 9.54 1.01
C PHE A 71 3.06 9.35 1.98
N GLU A 72 3.03 8.31 2.81
CA GLU A 72 4.13 7.95 3.72
C GLU A 72 5.45 7.75 2.95
N MET A 73 5.40 7.04 1.82
CA MET A 73 6.57 6.81 0.97
C MET A 73 7.14 8.09 0.37
N VAL A 74 6.31 9.04 -0.05
CA VAL A 74 6.77 10.32 -0.62
C VAL A 74 7.40 11.21 0.43
N THR A 75 6.88 11.19 1.65
CA THR A 75 7.27 12.12 2.71
C THR A 75 8.29 11.56 3.70
N GLY A 76 8.51 10.24 3.68
CA GLY A 76 9.35 9.55 4.66
C GLY A 76 8.80 9.58 6.08
N ARG A 77 7.52 9.91 6.27
CA ARG A 77 6.91 10.17 7.58
C ARG A 77 5.72 9.27 7.85
N LEU A 78 5.73 8.64 9.02
CA LEU A 78 4.61 7.82 9.49
C LEU A 78 3.39 8.70 9.82
N PRO A 79 2.20 8.43 9.23
CA PRO A 79 0.98 9.19 9.49
C PRO A 79 0.46 9.12 10.92
N TYR A 80 0.89 8.10 11.68
CA TYR A 80 0.33 7.76 12.99
C TYR A 80 1.37 7.68 14.11
N SER A 81 2.52 8.36 13.97
CA SER A 81 3.56 8.36 15.00
C SER A 81 2.99 8.81 16.37
N VAL A 82 3.29 8.04 17.43
CA VAL A 82 2.77 8.26 18.79
C VAL A 82 3.26 9.58 19.40
N GLU A 83 4.46 10.02 18.99
CA GLU A 83 5.02 11.34 19.35
C GLU A 83 4.23 12.50 18.72
N GLN A 84 3.45 12.19 17.70
CA GLN A 84 2.61 13.10 16.95
C GLN A 84 1.11 12.84 17.21
N ARG A 85 0.70 12.21 18.31
CA ARG A 85 -0.74 12.11 18.65
C ARG A 85 -1.44 13.48 18.80
N ASN A 86 -0.69 14.54 19.06
CA ASN A 86 -1.19 15.92 19.08
C ASN A 86 -1.05 16.64 17.72
N SER A 87 -0.49 15.97 16.70
CA SER A 87 -0.20 16.52 15.36
C SER A 87 -0.56 15.57 14.20
N LEU A 88 -1.19 14.43 14.53
CA LEU A 88 -1.89 13.47 13.67
C LEU A 88 -2.87 14.19 12.72
N GLU A 89 -3.35 15.34 13.18
CA GLU A 89 -4.32 16.20 12.53
C GLU A 89 -3.72 17.37 11.75
N ASN A 90 -2.40 17.58 11.75
CA ASN A 90 -1.84 18.75 11.06
C ASN A 90 -1.38 18.43 9.65
N TRP A 91 -0.36 17.61 9.42
CA TRP A 91 0.24 17.58 8.08
C TRP A 91 -0.57 16.80 7.04
N ALA A 92 -1.12 15.64 7.38
CA ALA A 92 -1.96 14.86 6.46
C ALA A 92 -3.21 15.67 6.17
N SER A 93 -3.83 16.20 7.21
CA SER A 93 -4.98 17.09 7.11
C SER A 93 -4.70 18.32 6.25
N HIS A 94 -3.63 19.07 6.48
CA HIS A 94 -3.25 20.23 5.66
C HIS A 94 -3.01 19.85 4.20
N TYR A 95 -2.36 18.72 3.94
CA TYR A 95 -2.18 18.24 2.57
C TYR A 95 -3.51 17.88 1.90
N LEU A 96 -4.38 17.18 2.62
CA LEU A 96 -5.70 16.75 2.14
C LEU A 96 -6.69 17.91 1.99
N GLN A 97 -6.60 18.93 2.85
CA GLN A 97 -7.34 20.17 2.78
C GLN A 97 -6.80 21.10 1.68
N GLY A 98 -5.60 20.84 1.17
CA GLY A 98 -4.98 21.62 0.10
C GLY A 98 -4.20 22.85 0.58
N ASP A 99 -3.98 22.97 1.88
CA ASP A 99 -3.25 24.09 2.50
C ASP A 99 -1.76 24.09 2.12
N GLN A 100 -1.19 22.90 1.84
CA GLN A 100 0.21 22.73 1.48
C GLN A 100 0.38 21.82 0.25
N PRO A 101 1.22 22.19 -0.73
CA PRO A 101 1.53 21.32 -1.87
C PRO A 101 2.49 20.19 -1.45
N LEU A 102 2.34 19.00 -2.06
CA LEU A 102 3.12 17.80 -1.70
C LEU A 102 4.64 18.02 -1.82
N LYS A 103 5.08 18.84 -2.78
CA LYS A 103 6.49 19.18 -3.02
C LYS A 103 7.21 19.76 -1.80
N ASN A 104 6.50 20.43 -0.91
CA ASN A 104 7.08 21.00 0.32
C ASN A 104 7.23 19.95 1.43
N MET A 105 6.71 18.75 1.22
CA MET A 105 6.64 17.67 2.22
C MET A 105 7.46 16.44 1.82
N VAL A 106 8.07 16.46 0.63
CA VAL A 106 8.92 15.39 0.11
C VAL A 106 10.05 15.10 1.09
N ASP A 107 10.36 13.82 1.28
CA ASP A 107 11.44 13.39 2.16
C ASP A 107 12.76 14.10 1.78
N PRO A 108 13.40 14.84 2.71
CA PRO A 108 14.65 15.55 2.44
C PRO A 108 15.83 14.63 2.10
N ILE A 109 15.72 13.32 2.35
CA ILE A 109 16.73 12.32 1.99
C ILE A 109 16.71 12.03 0.47
N LEU A 110 15.61 12.34 -0.22
CA LEU A 110 15.53 12.18 -1.67
C LEU A 110 16.39 13.22 -2.38
N GLU A 111 17.54 12.78 -2.92
CA GLU A 111 18.51 13.64 -3.62
C GLU A 111 17.92 14.32 -4.87
N SER A 112 16.98 13.66 -5.55
CA SER A 112 16.26 14.21 -6.70
C SER A 112 14.93 13.49 -6.93
N TYR A 113 13.97 14.19 -7.55
CA TYR A 113 12.70 13.65 -8.00
C TYR A 113 12.18 14.45 -9.20
N GLN A 114 11.26 13.87 -9.97
CA GLN A 114 10.60 14.58 -11.07
C GLN A 114 9.34 15.28 -10.56
N GLU A 115 9.28 16.61 -10.68
CA GLU A 115 8.14 17.40 -10.20
C GLU A 115 6.82 16.97 -10.88
N ASP A 116 6.83 16.73 -12.20
CA ASP A 116 5.64 16.29 -12.95
C ASP A 116 5.10 14.94 -12.45
N GLN A 117 5.99 14.00 -12.09
CA GLN A 117 5.57 12.72 -11.50
C GLN A 117 5.00 12.93 -10.11
N LEU A 118 5.63 13.80 -9.31
CA LEU A 118 5.18 14.12 -7.96
C LEU A 118 3.78 14.75 -7.96
N GLU A 119 3.49 15.67 -8.87
CA GLU A 119 2.16 16.28 -8.99
C GLU A 119 1.08 15.26 -9.36
N GLN A 120 1.40 14.32 -10.27
CA GLN A 120 0.48 13.24 -10.63
C GLN A 120 0.26 12.27 -9.47
N VAL A 121 1.32 11.90 -8.74
CA VAL A 121 1.22 11.11 -7.52
C VAL A 121 0.41 11.85 -6.46
N ALA A 122 0.58 13.17 -6.32
CA ALA A 122 -0.16 14.00 -5.39
C ALA A 122 -1.67 13.95 -5.67
N ALA A 123 -2.06 14.16 -6.93
CA ALA A 123 -3.45 14.06 -7.36
C ALA A 123 -4.02 12.65 -7.12
N LEU A 124 -3.23 11.61 -7.40
CA LEU A 124 -3.62 10.23 -7.16
C LEU A 124 -3.86 9.96 -5.67
N ILE A 125 -2.94 10.36 -4.79
CA ILE A 125 -3.09 10.24 -3.33
C ILE A 125 -4.39 10.91 -2.89
N LYS A 126 -4.65 12.16 -3.31
CA LYS A 126 -5.87 12.89 -2.95
C LYS A 126 -7.15 12.14 -3.36
N SER A 127 -7.15 11.50 -4.53
CA SER A 127 -8.28 10.68 -4.97
C SER A 127 -8.46 9.40 -4.15
N CYS A 128 -7.37 8.72 -3.78
CA CYS A 128 -7.41 7.50 -2.98
C CYS A 128 -7.94 7.74 -1.57
N VAL A 129 -7.56 8.85 -0.95
CA VAL A 129 -7.89 9.19 0.44
C VAL A 129 -9.13 10.08 0.58
N HIS A 130 -9.98 10.12 -0.44
CA HIS A 130 -11.22 10.89 -0.42
C HIS A 130 -12.11 10.44 0.76
N GLN A 131 -12.77 11.40 1.42
CA GLN A 131 -13.61 11.12 2.60
C GLN A 131 -14.77 10.19 2.26
N ASP A 132 -15.49 10.46 1.17
CA ASP A 132 -16.51 9.57 0.63
C ASP A 132 -15.86 8.35 -0.06
N PRO A 133 -16.06 7.11 0.43
CA PRO A 133 -15.54 5.90 -0.18
C PRO A 133 -15.97 5.68 -1.63
N LYS A 134 -17.16 6.16 -2.01
CA LYS A 134 -17.70 5.98 -3.38
C LYS A 134 -17.01 6.84 -4.42
N GLN A 135 -16.32 7.90 -3.99
CA GLN A 135 -15.54 8.79 -4.86
C GLN A 135 -14.09 8.31 -5.03
N ARG A 136 -13.68 7.29 -4.26
CA ARG A 136 -12.34 6.72 -4.38
C ARG A 136 -12.26 5.92 -5.69
N PRO A 137 -11.14 5.99 -6.43
CA PRO A 137 -10.92 5.16 -7.61
C PRO A 137 -10.86 3.68 -7.24
N THR A 138 -11.06 2.80 -8.22
CA THR A 138 -10.76 1.38 -7.98
C THR A 138 -9.25 1.18 -7.90
N ILE A 139 -8.80 0.14 -7.19
CA ILE A 139 -7.36 -0.15 -7.15
C ILE A 139 -6.78 -0.45 -8.54
N LYS A 140 -7.61 -0.92 -9.48
CA LYS A 140 -7.24 -1.09 -10.89
C LYS A 140 -6.89 0.26 -11.50
N ASP A 141 -7.75 1.27 -11.38
CA ASP A 141 -7.48 2.62 -11.90
C ASP A 141 -6.21 3.21 -11.28
N VAL A 142 -6.02 2.99 -9.96
CA VAL A 142 -4.82 3.42 -9.24
C VAL A 142 -3.56 2.76 -9.79
N SER A 143 -3.58 1.44 -10.02
CA SER A 143 -2.45 0.69 -10.56
C SER A 143 -2.08 1.12 -11.98
N GLU A 144 -3.09 1.43 -12.82
CA GLU A 144 -2.89 1.89 -14.19
C GLU A 144 -2.26 3.28 -14.21
N ARG A 145 -2.76 4.21 -13.38
CA ARG A 145 -2.15 5.54 -13.23
C ARG A 145 -0.73 5.48 -12.70
N LEU A 146 -0.46 4.65 -11.68
CA LEU A 146 0.90 4.48 -11.17
C LEU A 146 1.83 3.90 -12.23
N ARG A 147 1.37 2.96 -13.04
CA ARG A 147 2.15 2.42 -14.16
C ARG A 147 2.47 3.50 -15.18
N GLU A 148 1.52 4.39 -15.48
CA GLU A 148 1.74 5.51 -16.40
C GLU A 148 2.77 6.52 -15.86
N ILE A 149 2.70 6.83 -14.57
CA ILE A 149 3.62 7.76 -13.91
C ILE A 149 5.03 7.17 -13.81
N THR A 150 5.14 5.96 -13.25
CA THR A 150 6.43 5.35 -12.85
C THR A 150 7.06 4.50 -13.94
N LYS A 151 6.29 4.09 -14.96
CA LYS A 151 6.66 3.10 -15.97
C LYS A 151 6.98 1.71 -15.43
N ILE A 152 6.69 1.44 -14.15
CA ILE A 152 6.90 0.12 -13.52
C ILE A 152 5.75 -0.81 -13.93
N THR A 153 6.07 -1.85 -14.69
CA THR A 153 5.11 -2.88 -15.11
C THR A 153 4.89 -3.94 -14.01
N PRO A 154 3.84 -4.77 -14.10
CA PRO A 154 3.65 -5.89 -13.15
C PRO A 154 4.87 -6.79 -13.07
N GLU A 155 5.49 -7.12 -14.21
CA GLU A 155 6.65 -8.01 -14.31
C GLU A 155 7.87 -7.42 -13.59
N SER A 156 8.05 -6.09 -13.70
CA SER A 156 9.11 -5.36 -13.01
C SER A 156 8.87 -5.23 -11.50
N ALA A 157 7.62 -5.37 -11.05
CA ALA A 157 7.24 -5.27 -9.64
C ALA A 157 7.26 -6.62 -8.91
N VAL A 158 7.41 -7.74 -9.63
CA VAL A 158 7.53 -9.07 -9.05
C VAL A 158 8.93 -9.24 -8.46
N PRO A 159 9.05 -9.76 -7.22
CA PRO A 159 10.35 -10.07 -6.64
C PRO A 159 11.15 -11.00 -7.54
N LYS A 160 12.40 -10.64 -7.83
CA LYS A 160 13.32 -11.51 -8.55
C LYS A 160 13.58 -12.75 -7.70
N LEU A 161 13.60 -13.91 -8.35
CA LEU A 161 14.05 -15.14 -7.73
C LEU A 161 15.52 -14.95 -7.36
N SER A 162 15.83 -14.92 -6.07
CA SER A 162 17.20 -14.85 -5.60
C SER A 162 17.92 -16.17 -5.94
N PRO A 163 19.00 -16.15 -6.73
CA PRO A 163 19.80 -17.35 -6.99
C PRO A 163 20.43 -17.89 -5.70
N LEU A 164 20.66 -17.04 -4.70
CA LEU A 164 21.15 -17.42 -3.38
C LEU A 164 20.16 -18.30 -2.62
N TRP A 165 18.85 -18.04 -2.75
CA TRP A 165 17.85 -18.90 -2.12
C TRP A 165 17.88 -20.32 -2.68
N TRP A 166 18.05 -20.47 -4.00
CA TRP A 166 18.25 -21.79 -4.61
C TRP A 166 19.56 -22.44 -4.18
N ALA A 167 20.65 -21.68 -4.13
CA ALA A 167 21.94 -22.19 -3.67
C ALA A 167 21.89 -22.64 -2.20
N GLU A 168 21.25 -21.89 -1.31
CA GLU A 168 21.07 -22.26 0.10
C GLU A 168 20.17 -23.49 0.25
N LEU A 169 19.12 -23.61 -0.58
CA LEU A 169 18.22 -24.75 -0.56
C LEU A 169 18.90 -26.01 -1.12
N GLU A 170 19.76 -25.86 -2.14
CA GLU A 170 20.63 -26.93 -2.64
C GLU A 170 21.66 -27.34 -1.57
N ILE A 171 22.36 -26.39 -0.94
CA ILE A 171 23.32 -26.66 0.14
C ILE A 171 22.64 -27.40 1.30
N ALA A 172 21.50 -26.91 1.78
CA ALA A 172 20.74 -27.54 2.86
C ALA A 172 20.19 -28.93 2.47
N SER A 173 19.89 -29.16 1.19
CA SER A 173 19.47 -30.49 0.71
C SER A 173 20.62 -31.50 0.66
N THR A 174 21.84 -31.04 0.38
CA THR A 174 23.05 -31.89 0.39
C THR A 174 23.57 -32.20 1.79
N GLU A 175 23.28 -31.37 2.80
CA GLU A 175 23.68 -31.62 4.20
C GLU A 175 22.78 -32.65 4.93
N MET A 176 21.67 -33.06 4.31
CA MET A 176 20.75 -34.09 4.83
C MET A 176 20.93 -35.49 4.17
N CYS A 177 22.04 -35.72 3.46
CA CYS A 177 22.43 -37.04 2.92
C CYS A 177 23.67 -37.61 3.61
#